data_AF-A0A9D7E900-F1
#
_entry.id   AF-A0A9D7E900-F1
#
_cell.length_a   1.000
_cell.length_b   1.000
_cell.length_c   1.000
_cell.angle_alpha   90.00
_cell.angle_beta   90.00
_cell.angle_gamma   90.00
#
_symmetry.space_group_name_H-M   'P 1'
#
loop_
_entity.id
_entity.type
_entity.pdbx_description
1 polymer ?
#
loop_
_entity_poly.entity_id
_entity_poly.type
_entity_poly.pdbx_seq_one_letter_code
_entity_poly.pdbx_strand_id
1 'polypeptide(L)'
;MPNHVHLLLLAPEDHRINTLLANAKRFLAYEAVRRLQRAGNTQRLEALAAAMRTGDRERGQKHRVFTTSSDIRECADEAMMQQKLDYIHANPVCGKWSLVDDPVDYPHSSLSFYTKGVSTFAPITHVGLALHGTE
;
A
#
# COMPACT_ATOMS: atom_id res chain seq x y z
N MET A 1 5.80 -1.45 -4.59
CA MET A 1 6.78 -1.03 -5.62
C MET A 1 7.11 0.45 -5.44
N PRO A 2 8.17 0.99 -6.06
CA PRO A 2 8.62 2.36 -5.84
C PRO A 2 7.58 3.46 -6.03
N ASN A 3 6.57 3.26 -6.88
CA ASN A 3 5.56 4.29 -7.20
C ASN A 3 4.09 3.86 -7.00
N HIS A 4 3.83 2.63 -6.54
CA HIS A 4 2.48 2.17 -6.20
C HIS A 4 2.53 1.00 -5.22
N VAL A 5 1.39 0.75 -4.58
CA VAL A 5 1.22 -0.28 -3.56
C VAL A 5 0.02 -1.17 -3.91
N HIS A 6 0.17 -2.47 -3.69
CA HIS A 6 -0.93 -3.42 -3.67
C HIS A 6 -1.14 -3.87 -2.23
N LEU A 7 -2.40 -4.00 -1.83
CA LEU A 7 -2.80 -4.38 -0.49
C LEU A 7 -3.92 -5.42 -0.60
N LEU A 8 -3.83 -6.49 0.19
CA LEU A 8 -4.97 -7.32 0.52
C LEU A 8 -5.47 -6.87 1.89
N LEU A 9 -6.70 -6.40 1.97
CA LEU A 9 -7.26 -5.77 3.16
C LEU A 9 -8.53 -6.49 3.58
N LEU A 10 -8.65 -6.73 4.88
CA LEU A 10 -9.91 -7.11 5.51
C LEU A 10 -10.56 -5.83 6.06
N ALA A 11 -11.74 -5.48 5.57
CA ALA A 11 -12.53 -4.38 6.09
C ALA A 11 -13.46 -4.89 7.21
N PRO A 12 -13.52 -4.23 8.38
CA PRO A 12 -14.55 -4.51 9.38
C PRO A 12 -15.95 -4.37 8.78
N GLU A 13 -16.92 -5.17 9.26
CA GLU A 13 -18.29 -5.22 8.72
C GLU A 13 -19.00 -3.86 8.71
N ASP A 14 -18.73 -3.03 9.72
CA ASP A 14 -19.31 -1.70 9.89
C ASP A 14 -18.58 -0.60 9.10
N HIS A 15 -17.51 -0.94 8.37
CA HIS A 15 -16.67 0.01 7.67
C HIS A 15 -16.68 -0.20 6.15
N ARG A 16 -16.98 0.88 5.41
CA ARG A 16 -16.86 0.89 3.95
C ARG A 16 -15.39 0.95 3.53
N ILE A 17 -14.96 0.01 2.67
CA ILE A 17 -13.59 -0.06 2.15
C ILE A 17 -13.09 1.27 1.55
N ASN A 18 -13.96 2.01 0.86
CA ASN A 18 -13.62 3.31 0.29
C ASN A 18 -13.27 4.35 1.36
N THR A 19 -13.99 4.36 2.48
CA THR A 19 -13.73 5.28 3.60
C THR A 19 -12.43 4.91 4.29
N LEU A 20 -12.19 3.61 4.54
CA LEU A 20 -10.93 3.12 5.10
C LEU A 20 -9.73 3.51 4.23
N LEU A 21 -9.82 3.25 2.93
CA LEU A 21 -8.73 3.53 2.00
C LEU A 21 -8.48 5.03 1.82
N ALA A 22 -9.54 5.85 1.80
CA ALA A 22 -9.40 7.31 1.76
C ALA A 22 -8.67 7.84 2.99
N ASN A 23 -9.04 7.36 4.19
CA ASN A 23 -8.36 7.73 5.43
C ASN A 23 -6.90 7.26 5.45
N ALA A 24 -6.63 6.01 5.07
CA ALA A 24 -5.28 5.47 4.99
C ALA A 24 -4.40 6.30 4.03
N LYS A 25 -4.88 6.57 2.80
CA LYS A 25 -4.19 7.44 1.84
C LYS A 25 -3.89 8.82 2.42
N ARG A 26 -4.82 9.42 3.17
CA ARG A 26 -4.60 10.72 3.81
C ARG A 26 -3.45 10.68 4.82
N PHE A 27 -3.46 9.72 5.74
CA PHE A 27 -2.40 9.59 6.75
C PHE A 27 -1.04 9.28 6.11
N LEU A 28 -1.01 8.38 5.12
CA LEU A 28 0.20 8.05 4.37
C LEU A 28 0.74 9.26 3.60
N ALA A 29 -0.13 10.10 3.02
CA ALA A 29 0.28 11.30 2.31
C ALA A 29 0.93 12.32 3.26
N TYR A 30 0.36 12.52 4.45
CA TYR A 30 0.95 13.38 5.47
C TYR A 30 2.33 12.90 5.90
N GLU A 31 2.48 11.60 6.14
CA GLU A 31 3.76 10.99 6.48
C GLU A 31 4.79 11.17 5.37
N ALA A 32 4.41 10.88 4.12
CA ALA A 32 5.30 10.97 2.97
C ALA A 32 5.81 12.42 2.77
N VAL A 33 4.92 13.40 2.80
CA VAL A 33 5.29 14.83 2.69
C VAL A 33 6.23 15.23 3.84
N ARG A 34 5.92 14.82 5.07
CA ARG A 34 6.78 15.14 6.23
C ARG A 34 8.18 14.56 6.09
N ARG A 35 8.31 13.33 5.60
CA ARG A 35 9.61 12.70 5.35
C ARG A 35 10.39 13.40 4.24
N LEU A 36 9.72 13.79 3.15
CA LEU A 36 10.35 14.56 2.06
C LEU A 36 10.86 15.92 2.54
N GLN A 37 10.08 16.62 3.38
CA GLN A 37 10.49 17.90 3.99
C GLN A 37 11.72 17.72 4.88
N ARG A 38 11.72 16.72 5.77
CA ARG A 38 12.87 16.42 6.64
C ARG A 38 14.13 16.03 5.86
N ALA A 39 13.95 15.36 4.72
CA ALA A 39 15.04 15.00 3.82
C ALA A 39 15.51 16.15 2.91
N GLY A 40 14.90 17.34 3.00
CA GLY A 40 15.23 18.47 2.11
C GLY A 40 14.93 18.22 0.63
N ASN A 41 14.01 17.31 0.32
CA ASN A 41 13.74 16.87 -1.06
C ASN A 41 12.78 17.82 -1.77
N THR A 42 13.22 19.05 -2.02
CA THR A 42 12.43 20.13 -2.62
C THR A 42 11.88 19.75 -3.99
N GLN A 43 12.69 19.11 -4.83
CA GLN A 43 12.28 18.67 -6.17
C GLN A 43 11.02 17.79 -6.15
N ARG A 44 10.95 16.80 -5.25
CA ARG A 44 9.76 15.94 -5.15
C ARG A 44 8.57 16.69 -4.56
N LEU A 45 8.78 17.57 -3.58
CA LEU A 45 7.71 18.39 -3.02
C LEU A 45 7.09 19.31 -4.08
N GLU A 46 7.91 19.95 -4.90
CA GLU A 46 7.47 20.79 -6.02
C GLU A 46 6.70 19.98 -7.05
N ALA A 47 7.18 18.79 -7.43
CA ALA A 47 6.44 17.91 -8.34
C ALA A 47 5.05 17.53 -7.80
N LEU A 48 4.95 17.22 -6.50
CA LEU A 48 3.68 16.90 -5.85
C LEU A 48 2.74 18.11 -5.73
N ALA A 49 3.29 19.32 -5.57
CA ALA A 49 2.52 20.57 -5.54
C ALA A 49 2.05 20.96 -6.95
N ALA A 50 2.88 20.72 -7.98
CA ALA A 50 2.55 20.95 -9.38
C ALA A 50 1.43 20.00 -9.87
N ALA A 51 1.39 18.77 -9.35
CA ALA A 51 0.37 17.77 -9.70
C ALA A 51 -1.05 18.05 -9.11
N MET A 52 -1.20 19.12 -8.34
CA MET A 52 -2.45 19.53 -7.70
C MET A 52 -3.51 19.97 -8.71
N ARG A 53 -4.76 19.55 -8.49
CA ARG A 53 -5.93 20.01 -9.25
C ARG A 53 -6.52 21.26 -8.60
N THR A 54 -7.26 22.08 -9.37
CA THR A 54 -7.91 23.29 -8.88
C THR A 54 -8.77 23.02 -7.64
N GLY A 55 -9.68 22.03 -7.71
CA GLY A 55 -10.54 21.69 -6.57
C GLY A 55 -9.80 21.11 -5.35
N ASP A 56 -8.62 20.53 -5.53
CA ASP A 56 -7.79 20.08 -4.40
C ASP A 56 -7.16 21.30 -3.69
N ARG A 57 -6.73 22.31 -4.47
CA ARG A 57 -6.17 23.57 -3.93
C ARG A 57 -7.21 24.39 -3.18
N GLU A 58 -8.44 24.47 -3.69
CA GLU A 58 -9.56 25.17 -3.04
C GLU A 58 -9.89 24.57 -1.66
N ARG A 59 -9.66 23.26 -1.48
CA ARG A 59 -9.79 22.56 -0.19
C ARG A 59 -8.57 22.71 0.72
N GLY A 60 -7.58 23.51 0.35
CA GLY A 60 -6.37 23.76 1.12
C GLY A 60 -5.33 22.64 1.08
N GLN A 61 -5.49 21.63 0.22
CA GLN A 61 -4.45 20.61 0.03
C GLN A 61 -3.24 21.23 -0.69
N LYS A 62 -2.03 20.87 -0.24
CA LYS A 62 -0.76 21.45 -0.75
C LYS A 62 0.03 20.52 -1.66
N HIS A 63 -0.12 19.21 -1.47
CA HIS A 63 0.64 18.19 -2.20
C HIS A 63 -0.27 17.01 -2.55
N ARG A 64 -0.14 16.49 -3.77
CA ARG A 64 -0.92 15.36 -4.26
C ARG A 64 -0.06 14.09 -4.36
N VAL A 65 -0.07 13.30 -3.29
CA VAL A 65 0.71 12.04 -3.19
C VAL A 65 0.05 10.88 -3.92
N PHE A 66 -1.27 10.74 -3.82
CA PHE A 66 -2.02 9.65 -4.44
C PHE A 66 -2.89 10.15 -5.59
N THR A 67 -3.08 9.29 -6.59
CA THR A 67 -4.15 9.44 -7.57
C THR A 67 -5.52 9.31 -6.88
N THR A 68 -6.53 9.90 -7.51
CA THR A 68 -7.89 9.98 -6.95
C THR A 68 -8.55 8.61 -6.88
N SER A 69 -8.42 7.80 -7.93
CA SER A 69 -8.96 6.45 -7.98
C SER A 69 -8.03 5.43 -7.32
N SER A 70 -8.62 4.31 -6.90
CA SER A 70 -7.91 3.10 -6.52
C SER A 70 -8.62 1.94 -7.21
N ASP A 71 -7.86 0.95 -7.66
CA ASP A 71 -8.44 -0.28 -8.18
C ASP A 71 -8.75 -1.20 -7.01
N ILE A 72 -10.03 -1.36 -6.72
CA ILE A 72 -10.52 -2.19 -5.61
C ILE A 72 -11.27 -3.38 -6.21
N ARG A 73 -10.86 -4.57 -5.82
CA ARG A 73 -11.52 -5.82 -6.21
C ARG A 73 -11.78 -6.65 -4.98
N GLU A 74 -13.04 -6.97 -4.74
CA GLU A 74 -13.44 -7.94 -3.73
C GLU A 74 -12.91 -9.33 -4.09
N CYS A 75 -12.32 -10.00 -3.11
CA CYS A 75 -11.89 -11.39 -3.23
C CYS A 75 -13.00 -12.26 -2.65
N ALA A 76 -13.68 -13.01 -3.52
CA ALA A 76 -14.89 -13.76 -3.14
C ALA A 76 -14.59 -15.07 -2.41
N ASP A 77 -13.39 -15.62 -2.60
CA ASP A 77 -12.96 -16.89 -2.04
C ASP A 77 -11.46 -16.90 -1.75
N GLU A 78 -11.02 -17.91 -0.99
CA GLU A 78 -9.63 -18.10 -0.59
C GLU A 78 -8.69 -18.32 -1.78
N ALA A 79 -9.15 -19.02 -2.82
CA ALA A 79 -8.35 -19.26 -4.02
C ALA A 79 -7.99 -17.95 -4.72
N MET A 80 -8.94 -17.02 -4.81
CA MET A 80 -8.71 -15.68 -5.33
C MET A 80 -7.79 -14.86 -4.43
N MET A 81 -7.92 -14.97 -3.11
CA MET A 81 -7.00 -14.31 -2.17
C MET A 81 -5.56 -14.80 -2.34
N GLN A 82 -5.37 -16.12 -2.45
CA GLN A 82 -4.06 -16.73 -2.69
C GLN A 82 -3.48 -16.27 -4.02
N GLN A 83 -4.28 -16.28 -5.10
CA GLN A 83 -3.85 -15.77 -6.39
C GLN A 83 -3.38 -14.31 -6.33
N LYS A 84 -4.06 -13.47 -5.54
CA LYS A 84 -3.65 -12.07 -5.35
C LYS A 84 -2.38 -11.95 -4.52
N LEU A 85 -2.22 -12.75 -3.48
CA LEU A 85 -0.98 -12.77 -2.69
C LEU A 85 0.23 -13.18 -3.55
N ASP A 86 0.11 -14.26 -4.32
CA ASP A 86 1.18 -14.71 -5.22
C ASP A 86 1.59 -13.62 -6.20
N TYR A 87 0.60 -12.94 -6.82
CA TYR A 87 0.87 -11.81 -7.69
C TYR A 87 1.57 -10.65 -6.98
N ILE A 88 1.09 -10.25 -5.79
CA ILE A 88 1.66 -9.15 -4.99
C ILE A 88 3.11 -9.47 -4.61
N HIS A 89 3.39 -10.70 -4.21
CA HIS A 89 4.70 -11.14 -3.75
C HIS A 89 5.69 -11.38 -4.89
N ALA A 90 5.23 -11.70 -6.10
CA ALA A 90 6.09 -11.82 -7.28
C ALA A 90 6.51 -10.45 -7.87
N ASN A 91 5.76 -9.38 -7.62
CA ASN A 91 6.01 -8.06 -8.21
C ASN A 91 7.41 -7.47 -7.98
N PRO A 92 8.08 -7.67 -6.83
CA PRO A 92 9.42 -7.14 -6.61
C PRO A 92 10.48 -7.71 -7.56
N VAL A 93 10.32 -8.97 -8.01
CA VAL A 93 11.30 -9.69 -8.86
C VAL A 93 10.89 -9.73 -10.33
N CYS A 94 9.60 -9.56 -10.63
CA CYS A 94 9.08 -9.72 -11.98
C CYS A 94 8.91 -8.40 -12.76
N GLY A 95 8.85 -8.53 -14.08
CA GLY A 95 8.50 -7.45 -14.99
C GLY A 95 9.52 -6.31 -14.98
N LYS A 96 9.04 -5.08 -14.78
CA LYS A 96 9.87 -3.87 -14.89
C LYS A 96 10.67 -3.52 -13.64
N TRP A 97 10.43 -4.21 -12.53
CA TRP A 97 10.91 -3.78 -11.21
C TRP A 97 12.27 -4.37 -10.86
N SER A 98 12.44 -5.70 -10.99
CA SER A 98 13.70 -6.43 -10.72
C SER A 98 14.48 -5.83 -9.53
N LEU A 99 13.78 -5.60 -8.41
CA LEU A 99 14.26 -4.83 -7.25
C LEU A 99 15.15 -5.64 -6.32
N VAL A 100 14.98 -6.97 -6.36
CA VAL A 100 15.72 -7.98 -5.60
C VAL A 100 15.76 -9.26 -6.43
N ASP A 101 16.66 -10.18 -6.10
CA ASP A 101 16.75 -11.50 -6.78
C ASP A 101 15.75 -12.50 -6.21
N ASP A 102 15.50 -12.45 -4.90
CA ASP A 102 14.52 -13.27 -4.19
C ASP A 102 13.37 -12.39 -3.66
N PRO A 103 12.10 -12.69 -3.96
CA PRO A 103 10.97 -11.88 -3.49
C PRO A 103 10.87 -11.78 -1.96
N VAL A 104 11.40 -12.76 -1.22
CA VAL A 104 11.42 -12.78 0.25
C VAL A 104 12.32 -11.68 0.79
N ASP A 105 13.33 -11.24 0.03
CA ASP A 105 14.29 -10.24 0.46
C ASP A 105 13.83 -8.81 0.18
N TYR A 106 12.66 -8.61 -0.44
CA TYR A 106 12.12 -7.26 -0.63
C TYR A 106 11.55 -6.70 0.69
N PRO A 107 12.17 -5.67 1.30
CA PRO A 107 11.84 -5.20 2.64
C PRO A 107 10.47 -4.51 2.74
N HIS A 108 9.84 -4.21 1.60
CA HIS A 108 8.53 -3.58 1.51
C HIS A 108 7.46 -4.56 1.03
N SER A 109 7.66 -5.86 1.28
CA SER A 109 6.68 -6.94 1.09
C SER A 109 6.39 -7.62 2.42
N SER A 110 5.20 -8.20 2.52
CA SER A 110 4.83 -9.08 3.63
C SER A 110 5.39 -10.50 3.48
N LEU A 111 5.96 -10.88 2.34
CA LEU A 111 6.38 -12.27 2.06
C LEU A 111 7.37 -12.82 3.09
N SER A 112 8.29 -12.00 3.60
CA SER A 112 9.24 -12.40 4.65
C SER A 112 8.56 -12.79 5.96
N PHE A 113 7.41 -12.18 6.28
CA PHE A 113 6.60 -12.59 7.41
C PHE A 113 5.99 -13.97 7.19
N TYR A 114 5.40 -14.23 6.01
CA TYR A 114 4.79 -15.54 5.69
C TYR A 114 5.80 -16.68 5.64
N THR A 115 7.03 -16.41 5.18
CA THR A 115 8.05 -17.44 4.92
C THR A 115 9.03 -17.63 6.06
N LYS A 116 9.48 -16.54 6.69
CA LYS A 116 10.53 -16.54 7.71
C LYS A 116 10.01 -16.18 9.11
N GLY A 117 8.72 -15.85 9.26
CA GLY A 117 8.14 -15.40 10.53
C GLY A 117 8.70 -14.05 11.01
N VAL A 118 9.36 -13.30 10.13
CA VAL A 118 10.05 -12.05 10.50
C VAL A 118 9.02 -10.95 10.72
N SER A 119 9.09 -10.29 11.87
CA SER A 119 8.22 -9.16 12.18
C SER A 119 8.39 -8.05 11.15
N THR A 120 7.25 -7.55 10.70
CA THR A 120 7.13 -6.45 9.76
C THR A 120 6.89 -5.15 10.52
N PHE A 121 7.11 -3.99 9.88
CA PHE A 121 6.85 -2.67 10.50
C PHE A 121 5.36 -2.39 10.71
N ALA A 122 4.48 -3.15 10.04
CA ALA A 122 3.04 -3.06 10.18
C ALA A 122 2.48 -4.37 10.75
N PRO A 123 1.39 -4.32 11.54
CA PRO A 123 0.68 -5.52 11.97
C PRO A 123 0.15 -6.24 10.73
N ILE A 124 0.50 -7.51 10.58
CA ILE A 124 0.06 -8.37 9.49
C ILE A 124 -0.49 -9.65 10.11
N THR A 125 -1.60 -10.12 9.56
CA THR A 125 -2.23 -11.39 9.93
C THR A 125 -2.12 -12.35 8.75
N HIS A 126 -1.84 -13.62 9.02
CA HIS A 126 -1.87 -14.66 8.00
C HIS A 126 -3.30 -14.81 7.45
N VAL A 127 -3.47 -15.02 6.14
CA VAL A 127 -4.82 -15.07 5.52
C VAL A 127 -5.67 -16.20 6.11
N GLY A 128 -5.10 -17.39 6.30
CA GLY A 128 -5.79 -18.50 6.96
C GLY A 128 -6.27 -18.17 8.39
N LEU A 129 -5.47 -17.44 9.17
CA LEU A 129 -5.89 -17.00 10.52
C LEU A 129 -7.02 -15.96 10.45
N ALA A 130 -7.00 -15.08 9.44
CA ALA A 130 -8.04 -14.09 9.24
C ALA A 130 -9.37 -14.73 8.81
N LEU A 131 -9.33 -15.85 8.08
CA LEU A 131 -10.52 -16.54 7.58
C LEU A 131 -11.08 -17.59 8.56
N HIS A 132 -10.20 -18.28 9.30
CA HIS A 132 -10.58 -19.44 10.11
C HIS A 132 -10.42 -19.22 11.61
N GLY A 133 -9.83 -18.08 12.02
CA GLY A 133 -9.49 -17.82 13.41
C GLY A 133 -8.22 -18.56 13.86
N THR A 134 -7.89 -18.43 15.13
CA THR A 134 -6.91 -19.28 15.81
C THR A 134 -7.65 -20.53 16.29
N GLU A 135 -7.23 -21.71 15.85
CA GLU A 135 -7.59 -22.98 16.53
C GLU A 135 -7.17 -22.96 18.01
#